data_AF-A0A6P4DXN9-F1
#
_entry.id   AF-A0A6P4DXN9-F1
#
_cell.length_a   1.000
_cell.length_b   1.000
_cell.length_c   1.000
_cell.angle_alpha   90.00
_cell.angle_beta   90.00
_cell.angle_gamma   90.00
#
_symmetry.space_group_name_H-M   'P 1'
#
loop_
_entity.id
_entity.type
_entity.pdbx_description
1 polymer ?
#
loop_
_entity_poly.entity_id
_entity_poly.type
_entity_poly.pdbx_seq_one_letter_code
_entity_poly.pdbx_strand_id
1 'polypeptide(L)'
;MVTAAEEEHYPDYAVFMGCTGAAFAIIFTTLGASYGTAVSGIGIANMAVNRPDMIMKSIIPVVMAGIIAIYGLVVSVLISGSIGD
;
A
#
# COMPACT_ATOMS: atom_id res chain seq x y z
N MET A 1 -16.45 11.35 -39.26
CA MET A 1 -16.21 12.74 -38.83
C MET A 1 -15.52 12.69 -37.48
N VAL A 2 -14.20 12.57 -37.53
CA VAL A 2 -13.30 12.78 -36.38
C VAL A 2 -13.50 14.22 -35.94
N THR A 3 -14.11 14.42 -34.77
CA THR A 3 -14.12 15.73 -34.12
C THR A 3 -12.81 15.90 -33.36
N ALA A 4 -12.28 17.11 -33.43
CA ALA A 4 -10.97 17.54 -32.99
C ALA A 4 -10.54 16.93 -31.64
N ALA A 5 -9.37 16.29 -31.63
CA ALA A 5 -8.59 16.16 -30.41
C ALA A 5 -8.21 17.57 -29.96
N GLU A 6 -8.79 18.04 -28.86
CA GLU A 6 -8.19 19.13 -28.12
C GLU A 6 -6.78 18.66 -27.73
N GLU A 7 -5.74 19.46 -28.05
CA GLU A 7 -4.48 19.32 -27.33
C GLU A 7 -4.80 19.67 -25.87
N GLU A 8 -5.05 18.64 -25.07
CA GLU A 8 -5.29 18.76 -23.65
C GLU A 8 -3.99 19.25 -23.01
N HIS A 9 -3.86 20.57 -22.87
CA HIS A 9 -2.66 21.17 -22.32
C HIS A 9 -2.62 20.90 -20.81
N TYR A 10 -2.10 19.74 -20.44
CA TYR A 10 -1.79 19.42 -19.05
C TYR A 10 -0.59 20.29 -18.62
N PRO A 11 -0.63 20.90 -17.43
CA PRO A 11 0.50 21.67 -16.94
C PRO A 11 1.72 20.75 -16.72
N ASP A 12 2.93 21.26 -16.94
CA ASP A 12 4.17 20.47 -16.80
C ASP A 12 4.34 19.80 -15.41
N TYR A 13 3.69 20.33 -14.38
CA TYR A 13 3.68 19.75 -13.02
C TYR A 13 2.74 18.54 -12.86
N ALA A 14 1.93 18.18 -13.87
CA ALA A 14 0.99 17.07 -13.80
C ALA A 14 1.68 15.72 -13.55
N VAL A 15 2.78 15.45 -14.26
CA VAL A 15 3.57 14.22 -14.09
C VAL A 15 4.19 14.14 -12.69
N PHE A 16 4.68 15.27 -12.18
CA PHE A 16 5.20 15.35 -10.81
C PHE A 16 4.14 14.96 -9.77
N MET A 17 2.90 15.43 -9.94
CA MET A 17 1.81 15.12 -9.02
C MET A 17 1.36 13.65 -9.12
N GLY A 18 1.38 13.07 -10.32
CA GLY A 18 1.13 11.63 -10.53
C GLY A 18 2.17 10.74 -9.85
N CYS A 19 3.46 11.00 -10.09
CA CYS A 19 4.56 10.27 -9.46
C CYS A 19 4.53 10.40 -7.92
N THR A 20 4.24 11.60 -7.43
CA THR A 20 4.09 11.88 -5.99
C THR A 20 2.92 11.10 -5.39
N GLY A 21 1.79 11.01 -6.09
CA GLY A 21 0.64 10.18 -5.70
C GLY A 21 0.97 8.69 -5.62
N ALA A 22 1.68 8.16 -6.62
CA ALA A 22 2.14 6.77 -6.62
C ALA A 22 3.09 6.46 -5.45
N ALA A 23 3.98 7.41 -5.11
CA ALA A 23 4.88 7.30 -3.97
C ALA A 23 4.11 7.34 -2.63
N PHE A 24 3.19 8.27 -2.44
CA PHE A 24 2.41 8.36 -1.20
C PHE A 24 1.51 7.14 -0.98
N ALA A 25 0.93 6.59 -2.05
CA ALA A 25 0.10 5.40 -1.97
C ALA A 25 0.83 4.21 -1.31
N ILE A 26 2.09 3.97 -1.68
CA ILE A 26 2.87 2.85 -1.10
C ILE A 26 3.50 3.20 0.25
N ILE A 27 3.97 4.44 0.45
CA ILE A 27 4.63 4.86 1.69
C ILE A 27 3.67 4.74 2.88
N PHE A 28 2.49 5.37 2.79
CA PHE A 28 1.56 5.40 3.93
C PHE A 28 0.94 4.04 4.25
N THR A 29 0.65 3.24 3.22
CA THR A 29 0.14 1.87 3.40
C THR A 29 1.18 0.94 4.02
N THR A 30 2.43 1.03 3.58
CA THR A 30 3.54 0.22 4.14
C THR A 30 3.88 0.66 5.56
N LEU A 31 3.80 1.96 5.87
CA LEU A 31 3.92 2.45 7.25
C LEU A 31 2.82 1.89 8.16
N GLY A 32 1.56 1.90 7.72
CA GLY A 32 0.46 1.30 8.46
C GLY A 32 0.62 -0.22 8.66
N ALA A 33 1.03 -0.93 7.61
CA ALA A 33 1.26 -2.37 7.65
C ALA A 33 2.44 -2.76 8.57
N SER A 34 3.54 -2.02 8.53
CA SER A 34 4.70 -2.27 9.38
C SER A 34 4.40 -1.99 10.85
N TYR A 35 3.65 -0.93 11.15
CA TYR A 35 3.18 -0.65 12.51
C TYR A 35 2.24 -1.75 13.03
N GLY A 36 1.24 -2.14 12.21
CA GLY A 36 0.32 -3.23 12.56
C GLY A 36 1.05 -4.55 12.83
N THR A 37 2.09 -4.84 12.04
CA THR A 37 2.95 -6.02 12.20
C THR A 37 3.81 -5.93 13.46
N ALA A 38 4.37 -4.76 13.78
CA ALA A 38 5.19 -4.58 14.97
C ALA A 38 4.39 -4.79 16.26
N VAL A 39 3.22 -4.16 16.37
CA VAL A 39 2.38 -4.26 17.57
C VAL A 39 1.81 -5.67 17.76
N SER A 40 1.33 -6.30 16.68
CA SER A 40 0.86 -7.68 16.75
C SER A 40 2.00 -8.67 17.02
N GLY A 41 3.19 -8.45 16.48
CA GLY A 41 4.38 -9.24 16.73
C GLY A 41 4.82 -9.24 18.20
N ILE A 42 4.79 -8.09 18.87
CA ILE A 42 5.10 -7.98 20.31
C ILE A 42 4.09 -8.79 21.14
N GLY A 43 2.80 -8.71 20.80
CA GLY A 43 1.75 -9.50 21.46
C GLY A 43 1.91 -11.00 21.27
N ILE A 44 2.26 -11.44 20.05
CA ILE A 44 2.51 -12.86 19.73
C ILE A 44 3.75 -13.36 20.49
N ALA A 45 4.84 -12.59 20.54
CA ALA A 45 6.05 -12.97 21.26
C ALA A 45 5.80 -13.16 22.77
N ASN A 46 5.03 -12.26 23.38
CA ASN A 46 4.65 -12.37 24.80
C ASN A 46 3.70 -13.55 25.09
N MET A 47 2.85 -13.90 24.14
CA MET A 47 1.96 -15.06 24.27
C MET A 47 2.68 -16.38 24.01
N ALA A 48 3.65 -16.39 23.08
CA ALA A 48 4.40 -17.58 22.67
C ALA A 48 5.15 -18.26 23.83
N VAL A 49 5.61 -17.51 24.82
CA VAL A 49 6.29 -18.06 26.01
C VAL A 49 5.33 -18.77 26.98
N ASN A 50 4.06 -18.36 27.02
CA ASN A 50 3.08 -18.86 28.00
C ASN A 50 2.16 -19.93 27.40
N ARG A 51 1.78 -19.80 26.13
CA ARG A 51 0.87 -20.74 25.42
C ARG A 51 1.28 -20.92 23.95
N PRO A 52 2.27 -21.78 23.67
CA PRO A 52 2.77 -21.98 22.31
C PRO A 52 1.73 -22.58 21.35
N ASP A 53 0.73 -23.31 21.86
CA ASP A 53 -0.33 -23.93 21.06
C ASP A 53 -1.20 -22.93 20.29
N MET A 54 -1.20 -21.66 20.73
CA MET A 54 -2.06 -20.60 20.18
C MET A 54 -1.35 -19.72 19.14
N ILE A 55 -0.03 -19.89 18.93
CA ILE A 55 0.78 -19.07 18.01
C ILE A 55 0.16 -19.02 16.61
N MET A 56 -0.24 -20.18 16.09
CA MET A 56 -0.73 -20.29 14.72
C MET A 56 -2.07 -19.57 14.50
N LYS A 57 -2.92 -19.50 15.54
CA LYS A 57 -4.19 -18.77 15.47
C LYS A 57 -3.98 -17.26 15.61
N SER A 58 -2.94 -16.85 16.33
CA SER A 58 -2.62 -15.44 16.57
C SER A 58 -1.85 -14.76 15.43
N ILE A 59 -1.56 -15.45 14.33
CA ILE A 59 -0.93 -14.87 13.13
C ILE A 59 -1.93 -14.06 12.28
N ILE A 60 -3.24 -14.28 12.44
CA ILE A 60 -4.28 -13.60 11.63
C ILE A 60 -4.13 -12.06 11.61
N PRO A 61 -3.90 -11.36 12.74
CA PRO A 61 -3.69 -9.91 12.75
C PRO A 61 -2.48 -9.46 11.92
N VAL A 62 -1.40 -10.25 11.89
CA VAL A 62 -0.20 -9.96 11.08
C VAL A 62 -0.54 -10.03 9.59
N VAL A 63 -1.29 -11.06 9.19
CA VAL A 63 -1.74 -11.22 7.79
C VAL A 63 -2.67 -10.08 7.38
N MET A 64 -3.57 -9.66 8.28
CA MET A 64 -4.46 -8.52 8.04
C MET A 64 -3.72 -7.18 7.93
N ALA A 65 -2.59 -7.00 8.64
CA ALA A 65 -1.71 -5.86 8.41
C ALA A 65 -0.99 -5.96 7.05
N GLY A 66 -0.58 -7.17 6.64
CA GLY A 66 0.09 -7.42 5.36
C GLY A 66 -0.76 -7.09 4.12
N ILE A 67 -2.06 -7.42 4.13
CA ILE A 67 -2.95 -7.11 3.00
C ILE A 67 -3.06 -5.60 2.73
N ILE A 68 -2.90 -4.75 3.77
CA ILE A 68 -2.94 -3.29 3.62
C ILE A 68 -1.78 -2.80 2.74
N ALA A 69 -0.59 -3.37 2.88
CA ALA A 69 0.55 -3.03 2.02
C ALA A 69 0.31 -3.45 0.56
N ILE A 70 -0.34 -4.59 0.34
CA ILE A 70 -0.69 -5.06 -1.01
C ILE A 70 -1.69 -4.10 -1.67
N TYR A 71 -2.65 -3.57 -0.93
CA TYR A 71 -3.58 -2.57 -1.46
C TYR A 71 -2.86 -1.31 -1.97
N GLY A 72 -1.87 -0.81 -1.22
CA GLY A 72 -1.06 0.33 -1.65
C GLY A 72 -0.17 0.03 -2.86
N LEU A 73 0.41 -1.17 -2.90
CA LEU A 73 1.21 -1.63 -4.04
C LEU A 73 0.38 -1.67 -5.33
N VAL A 74 -0.80 -2.30 -5.29
CA VAL A 74 -1.68 -2.43 -6.47
C VAL A 74 -2.06 -1.04 -6.99
N VAL A 75 -2.45 -0.11 -6.11
CA VAL A 75 -2.80 1.25 -6.51
C VAL A 75 -1.60 1.98 -7.12
N SER A 76 -0.42 1.87 -6.53
CA SER A 76 0.81 2.49 -7.06
C SER A 76 1.16 1.98 -8.47
N VAL A 77 1.02 0.67 -8.71
CA VAL A 77 1.25 0.06 -10.04
C VAL A 77 0.23 0.54 -11.07
N LEU A 78 -1.05 0.66 -10.69
CA LEU A 78 -2.08 1.18 -11.59
C LEU A 78 -1.79 2.64 -11.98
N ILE A 79 -1.42 3.49 -11.02
CA ILE A 79 -1.05 4.90 -11.29
C ILE A 79 0.17 4.96 -12.21
N SER A 80 1.19 4.15 -11.94
CA SER A 80 2.40 4.11 -12.77
C SER A 80 2.13 3.63 -14.19
N GLY A 81 1.15 2.75 -14.38
CA GLY A 81 0.75 2.28 -15.71
C GLY A 81 -0.03 3.32 -16.51
N SER A 82 -0.67 4.28 -15.84
CA SER A 82 -1.43 5.37 -16.48
C SER A 82 -0.62 6.68 -16.63
N ILE A 83 0.60 6.75 -16.11
CA ILE A 83 1.49 7.90 -16.30
C ILE A 83 2.17 7.76 -17.66
N GLY A 84 1.78 8.62 -18.61
CA GLY A 84 2.40 8.71 -19.93
C GLY A 84 1.64 8.03 -21.08
N ASP A 85 0.52 7.38 -20.78
CA ASP A 85 -0.56 7.10 -21.74
C ASP A 85 -1.54 8.28 -21.78
#